data_AF-A0A317EAU4-F1
#
_entry.id   AF-A0A317EAU4-F1
#
_cell.length_a   1.000
_cell.length_b   1.000
_cell.length_c   1.000
_cell.angle_alpha   90.00
_cell.angle_beta   90.00
_cell.angle_gamma   90.00
#
_symmetry.space_group_name_H-M   'P 1'
#
loop_
_entity.id
_entity.type
_entity.pdbx_description
1 polymer ?
#
loop_
_entity_poly.entity_id
_entity_poly.type
_entity_poly.pdbx_seq_one_letter_code
_entity_poly.pdbx_strand_id
1 'polypeptide(L)'
;MKALVFLALALALAGGEAVAACRIESAATPTPPTASPAFCAPNSAACTRLGEAALCGCLNGDGDAIDYLQAKDGTVSARPAQVSGMYGPGDFRAFTGDVDGDGRGDIVMARLRSISNGLGVSAWQVTLAGPGDAFARPATTLDIAEFGPDIFAPRLDGAPGCRLLATRWRSDEEANYFTGVWYDVTGAGLSLAPAGGGLERRLLNSFERQRQQTAARLERSGGLAGTGEPLAWLTAPKARPFDPRLPAPADGAAGLTVAGIEARATAEGGPAGAVLVLRDAAGVETALPLIDILVGEIAARRLWPAGYRPGDDGAWTGRAALIEAESPANDGGPVVWLR
;
A
#
# COMPACT_ATOMS: atom_id res chain seq x y z
N MET A 1 -25.38 -18.96 0.88
CA MET A 1 -24.63 -17.69 0.91
C MET A 1 -23.49 -17.61 -0.11
N LYS A 2 -22.63 -18.63 -0.32
CA LYS A 2 -21.54 -18.59 -1.32
C LYS A 2 -21.97 -18.31 -2.77
N ALA A 3 -23.16 -18.76 -3.18
CA ALA A 3 -23.68 -18.55 -4.54
C ALA A 3 -24.25 -17.14 -4.78
N LEU A 4 -24.66 -16.41 -3.73
CA LEU A 4 -25.26 -15.07 -3.89
C LEU A 4 -24.21 -13.99 -4.19
N VAL A 5 -23.00 -14.13 -3.64
CA VAL A 5 -21.90 -13.17 -3.87
C VAL A 5 -21.41 -13.23 -5.33
N PHE A 6 -21.37 -14.42 -5.94
CA PHE A 6 -21.00 -14.57 -7.34
C PHE A 6 -22.07 -14.05 -8.31
N LEU A 7 -23.36 -14.14 -7.94
CA LEU A 7 -24.45 -13.68 -8.80
C LEU A 7 -24.58 -12.15 -8.82
N ALA A 8 -24.27 -11.47 -7.70
CA ALA A 8 -24.26 -10.01 -7.64
C ALA A 8 -23.16 -9.38 -8.52
N LEU A 9 -22.00 -10.05 -8.65
CA LEU A 9 -20.92 -9.57 -9.52
C LEU A 9 -21.27 -9.70 -11.02
N ALA A 10 -22.10 -10.68 -11.39
CA ALA A 10 -22.47 -10.92 -12.78
C ALA A 10 -23.65 -10.05 -13.26
N LEU A 11 -24.59 -9.67 -12.38
CA LEU A 11 -25.76 -8.86 -12.76
C LEU A 11 -25.49 -7.35 -12.90
N ALA A 12 -24.44 -6.82 -12.28
CA ALA A 12 -24.11 -5.39 -12.34
C ALA A 12 -23.61 -4.91 -13.73
N LEU A 13 -23.43 -5.82 -14.69
CA LEU A 13 -22.86 -5.52 -16.02
C LEU A 13 -23.89 -5.24 -17.13
N ALA A 14 -25.20 -5.33 -16.86
CA ALA A 14 -26.21 -5.46 -17.93
C ALA A 14 -27.09 -4.23 -18.24
N GLY A 15 -27.04 -3.13 -17.48
CA GLY A 15 -27.86 -1.97 -17.85
C GLY A 15 -27.84 -0.81 -16.86
N GLY A 16 -27.30 0.32 -17.30
CA GLY A 16 -27.21 1.57 -16.56
C GLY A 16 -25.99 2.35 -17.07
N GLU A 17 -26.09 3.67 -17.17
CA GLU A 17 -24.94 4.54 -17.49
C GLU A 17 -23.69 4.02 -16.80
N ALA A 18 -22.60 3.88 -17.56
CA ALA A 18 -21.37 3.29 -17.07
C ALA A 18 -20.87 4.09 -15.87
N VAL A 19 -21.26 3.67 -14.66
CA VAL A 19 -20.60 4.02 -13.42
C VAL A 19 -19.12 3.83 -13.73
N ALA A 20 -18.34 4.90 -13.61
CA ALA A 20 -16.93 4.90 -13.94
C ALA A 20 -16.27 3.76 -13.17
N ALA A 21 -16.10 2.63 -13.86
CA ALA A 21 -15.55 1.43 -13.27
C ALA A 21 -14.11 1.75 -12.89
N CYS A 22 -13.66 1.28 -11.72
CA CYS A 22 -12.25 1.35 -11.33
C CYS A 22 -11.38 0.91 -12.50
N ARG A 23 -10.73 1.89 -13.14
CA ARG A 23 -9.91 1.70 -14.33
C ARG A 23 -8.56 2.35 -14.07
N ILE A 24 -7.58 1.50 -13.87
CA ILE A 24 -6.19 1.88 -13.78
C ILE A 24 -5.48 1.48 -15.08
N GLU A 25 -4.63 2.35 -15.58
CA GLU A 25 -3.84 2.13 -16.78
C GLU A 25 -2.37 2.02 -16.39
N SER A 26 -1.74 0.92 -16.79
CA SER A 26 -0.33 0.66 -16.48
C SER A 26 0.59 1.49 -17.36
N ALA A 27 1.59 2.11 -16.75
CA ALA A 27 2.71 2.70 -17.46
C ALA A 27 3.68 1.64 -18.00
N ALA A 28 4.59 2.06 -18.87
CA ALA A 28 5.73 1.24 -19.26
C ALA A 28 6.67 0.99 -18.06
N THR A 29 7.59 0.03 -18.21
CA THR A 29 8.69 -0.15 -17.24
C THR A 29 9.56 1.11 -17.19
N PRO A 30 9.99 1.56 -15.99
CA PRO A 30 10.90 2.69 -15.87
C PRO A 30 12.22 2.49 -16.61
N THR A 31 12.71 3.54 -17.25
CA THR A 31 14.00 3.59 -17.96
C THR A 31 14.78 4.83 -17.56
N PRO A 32 16.13 4.83 -17.62
CA PRO A 32 16.92 6.03 -17.37
C PRO A 32 16.47 7.21 -18.25
N PRO A 33 16.22 8.41 -17.69
CA PRO A 33 15.85 9.57 -18.49
C PRO A 33 17.07 10.17 -19.19
N THR A 34 16.83 10.96 -20.25
CA THR A 34 17.90 11.69 -20.95
C THR A 34 18.51 12.80 -20.09
N ALA A 35 17.71 13.41 -19.22
CA ALA A 35 18.13 14.42 -18.27
C ALA A 35 17.36 14.24 -16.96
N SER A 36 17.98 14.58 -15.83
CA SER A 36 17.34 14.56 -14.52
C SER A 36 17.37 15.96 -13.90
N PRO A 37 16.43 16.29 -13.01
CA PRO A 37 16.49 17.50 -12.21
C PRO A 37 17.79 17.60 -11.41
N ALA A 38 18.23 18.82 -11.11
CA ALA A 38 19.50 19.09 -10.42
C ALA A 38 19.58 18.50 -9.00
N PHE A 39 18.43 18.21 -8.37
CA PHE A 39 18.39 17.56 -7.05
C PHE A 39 18.67 16.05 -7.12
N CYS A 40 18.62 15.42 -8.30
CA CYS A 40 18.98 14.02 -8.47
C CYS A 40 20.50 13.90 -8.67
N ALA A 41 21.11 12.91 -8.02
CA ALA A 41 22.47 12.48 -8.32
C ALA A 41 22.59 12.03 -9.79
N PRO A 42 23.76 12.24 -10.43
CA PRO A 42 23.98 11.81 -11.81
C PRO A 42 23.68 10.32 -12.01
N ASN A 43 22.92 9.98 -13.06
CA ASN A 43 22.54 8.62 -13.42
C ASN A 43 21.77 7.83 -12.34
N SER A 44 21.18 8.50 -11.33
CA SER A 44 20.39 7.83 -10.30
C SER A 44 18.90 7.72 -10.64
N ALA A 45 18.43 8.40 -11.69
CA ALA A 45 17.02 8.47 -12.00
C ALA A 45 16.54 7.35 -12.94
N ALA A 46 15.29 6.95 -12.75
CA ALA A 46 14.54 6.08 -13.66
C ALA A 46 13.11 6.60 -13.79
N CYS A 47 12.60 6.65 -15.02
CA CYS A 47 11.35 7.32 -15.37
C CYS A 47 10.47 6.45 -16.25
N THR A 48 9.16 6.57 -16.09
CA THR A 48 8.16 6.02 -17.01
C THR A 48 7.16 7.11 -17.42
N ARG A 49 6.59 6.99 -18.61
CA ARG A 49 5.58 7.95 -19.10
C ARG A 49 4.22 7.66 -18.49
N LEU A 50 3.55 8.71 -18.05
CA LEU A 50 2.16 8.74 -17.60
C LEU A 50 1.41 9.83 -18.39
N GLY A 51 0.79 9.43 -19.50
CA GLY A 51 0.19 10.39 -20.44
C GLY A 51 1.24 11.36 -20.99
N GLU A 52 1.03 12.67 -20.75
CA GLU A 52 1.96 13.73 -21.13
C GLU A 52 3.06 14.02 -20.09
N ALA A 53 3.00 13.41 -18.91
CA ALA A 53 4.00 13.55 -17.86
C ALA A 53 4.95 12.34 -17.81
N ALA A 54 6.06 12.49 -17.10
CA ALA A 54 6.95 11.40 -16.72
C ALA A 54 6.98 11.27 -15.18
N LEU A 55 6.68 10.08 -14.67
CA LEU A 55 6.86 9.74 -13.27
C LEU A 55 8.22 9.08 -13.09
N CYS A 56 8.98 9.57 -12.13
CA CYS A 56 10.36 9.18 -11.92
C CYS A 56 10.65 8.94 -10.44
N GLY A 57 11.62 8.05 -10.19
CA GLY A 57 12.34 7.97 -8.92
C GLY A 57 13.81 8.31 -9.14
N CYS A 58 14.47 8.93 -8.17
CA CYS A 58 15.93 9.10 -8.15
C CYS A 58 16.48 9.08 -6.73
N LEU A 59 17.82 9.07 -6.61
CA LEU A 59 18.51 9.39 -5.35
C LEU A 59 19.06 10.81 -5.43
N ASN A 60 18.99 11.59 -4.35
CA ASN A 60 19.68 12.87 -4.23
C ASN A 60 21.18 12.68 -3.90
N GLY A 61 21.92 13.78 -3.71
CA GLY A 61 23.35 13.75 -3.34
C GLY A 61 23.64 13.12 -1.98
N ASP A 62 22.66 13.09 -1.09
CA ASP A 62 22.73 12.51 0.26
C ASP A 62 22.29 11.04 0.30
N GLY A 63 21.83 10.50 -0.84
CA GLY A 63 21.34 9.13 -0.95
C GLY A 63 19.86 8.96 -0.60
N ASP A 64 19.12 10.04 -0.35
CA ASP A 64 17.68 9.97 -0.11
C ASP A 64 16.92 9.71 -1.41
N ALA A 65 15.91 8.85 -1.32
CA ALA A 65 15.03 8.56 -2.43
C ALA A 65 14.03 9.70 -2.63
N ILE A 66 13.88 10.15 -3.88
CA ILE A 66 12.94 11.21 -4.29
C ILE A 66 12.06 10.67 -5.39
N ASP A 67 10.74 10.83 -5.24
CA ASP A 67 9.79 10.65 -6.33
C ASP A 67 9.52 12.02 -6.96
N TYR A 68 9.48 12.11 -8.28
CA TYR A 68 9.10 13.33 -8.98
C TYR A 68 8.24 13.07 -10.22
N LEU A 69 7.37 14.02 -10.51
CA LEU A 69 6.55 14.10 -11.70
C LEU A 69 7.05 15.26 -12.55
N GLN A 70 7.45 14.97 -13.78
CA GLN A 70 7.87 15.97 -14.76
C GLN A 70 6.79 16.14 -15.82
N ALA A 71 6.20 17.34 -15.88
CA ALA A 71 5.24 17.70 -16.91
C ALA A 71 5.94 17.98 -18.26
N LYS A 72 5.15 17.98 -19.35
CA LYS A 72 5.63 18.22 -20.72
C LYS A 72 6.29 19.58 -20.93
N ASP A 73 5.83 20.59 -20.19
CA ASP A 73 6.38 21.95 -20.21
C ASP A 73 7.69 22.10 -19.40
N GLY A 74 8.14 21.02 -18.76
CA GLY A 74 9.34 20.98 -17.94
C GLY A 74 9.11 21.27 -16.46
N THR A 75 7.87 21.58 -16.03
CA THR A 75 7.54 21.75 -14.62
C THR A 75 7.78 20.45 -13.85
N VAL A 76 8.40 20.54 -12.67
CA VAL A 76 8.71 19.39 -11.82
C VAL A 76 8.04 19.52 -10.46
N SER A 77 7.26 18.52 -10.09
CA SER A 77 6.70 18.36 -8.74
C SER A 77 7.41 17.18 -8.08
N ALA A 78 7.97 17.36 -6.89
CA ALA A 78 8.77 16.34 -6.22
C ALA A 78 8.36 16.15 -4.77
N ARG A 79 8.60 14.94 -4.23
CA ARG A 79 8.43 14.61 -2.82
C ARG A 79 9.49 13.61 -2.35
N PRO A 80 9.80 13.56 -1.05
CA PRO A 80 10.57 12.45 -0.49
C PRO A 80 9.85 11.13 -0.73
N ALA A 81 10.55 10.15 -1.30
CA ALA A 81 10.07 8.77 -1.35
C ALA A 81 10.38 8.10 -0.01
N GLN A 82 9.47 7.24 0.45
CA GLN A 82 9.68 6.53 1.72
C GLN A 82 10.70 5.39 1.58
N VAL A 83 10.89 4.86 0.37
CA VAL A 83 11.85 3.81 0.05
C VAL A 83 12.45 4.01 -1.34
N SER A 84 13.71 3.61 -1.54
CA SER A 84 14.39 3.69 -2.85
C SER A 84 13.98 2.56 -3.80
N GLY A 85 13.56 1.41 -3.26
CA GLY A 85 13.38 0.18 -4.02
C GLY A 85 14.57 -0.76 -3.81
N MET A 86 14.35 -2.06 -4.00
CA MET A 86 15.28 -3.12 -3.61
C MET A 86 16.64 -3.05 -4.34
N TYR A 87 16.62 -2.80 -5.64
CA TYR A 87 17.77 -2.71 -6.55
C TYR A 87 18.00 -1.30 -7.10
N GLY A 88 17.10 -0.36 -6.78
CA GLY A 88 17.30 1.07 -7.00
C GLY A 88 16.03 1.83 -7.40
N PRO A 89 16.17 3.12 -7.76
CA PRO A 89 15.04 4.02 -7.98
C PRO A 89 14.09 3.63 -9.12
N GLY A 90 14.49 2.71 -10.00
CA GLY A 90 13.68 2.18 -11.11
C GLY A 90 12.82 0.97 -10.78
N ASP A 91 12.90 0.42 -9.57
CA ASP A 91 12.14 -0.78 -9.18
C ASP A 91 10.70 -0.46 -8.77
N PHE A 92 9.98 0.18 -9.68
CA PHE A 92 8.57 0.49 -9.47
C PHE A 92 7.71 0.19 -10.68
N ARG A 93 6.43 -0.03 -10.40
CA ARG A 93 5.33 0.05 -11.35
C ARG A 93 4.57 1.34 -11.13
N ALA A 94 4.06 1.90 -12.21
CA ALA A 94 3.23 3.09 -12.17
C ALA A 94 1.92 2.85 -12.89
N PHE A 95 0.86 3.43 -12.36
CA PHE A 95 -0.47 3.39 -12.94
C PHE A 95 -1.13 4.76 -12.80
N THR A 96 -2.08 5.05 -13.68
CA THR A 96 -2.96 6.21 -13.59
C THR A 96 -4.42 5.78 -13.62
N GLY A 97 -5.26 6.45 -12.84
CA GLY A 97 -6.70 6.21 -12.82
C GLY A 97 -7.35 6.98 -11.69
N ASP A 98 -8.65 7.25 -11.79
CA ASP A 98 -9.44 7.83 -10.69
C ASP A 98 -9.69 6.74 -9.65
N VAL A 99 -8.77 6.58 -8.69
CA VAL A 99 -8.85 5.50 -7.70
C VAL A 99 -9.66 5.92 -6.48
N ASP A 100 -9.75 7.21 -6.18
CA ASP A 100 -10.53 7.71 -5.04
C ASP A 100 -11.97 8.13 -5.38
N GLY A 101 -12.31 8.21 -6.67
CA GLY A 101 -13.65 8.50 -7.16
C GLY A 101 -13.98 9.99 -7.25
N ASP A 102 -12.99 10.89 -7.17
CA ASP A 102 -13.19 12.34 -7.19
C ASP A 102 -13.32 12.95 -8.61
N GLY A 103 -13.20 12.11 -9.64
CA GLY A 103 -13.28 12.50 -11.05
C GLY A 103 -11.98 13.04 -11.63
N ARG A 104 -10.88 13.05 -10.86
CA ARG A 104 -9.54 13.41 -11.30
C ARG A 104 -8.67 12.15 -11.33
N GLY A 105 -7.69 12.13 -12.24
CA GLY A 105 -6.79 10.98 -12.34
C GLY A 105 -5.75 10.99 -11.23
N ASP A 106 -5.65 9.91 -10.47
CA ASP A 106 -4.59 9.68 -9.51
C ASP A 106 -3.39 8.97 -10.14
N ILE A 107 -2.27 9.01 -9.41
CA ILE A 107 -1.04 8.28 -9.68
C ILE A 107 -0.88 7.21 -8.61
N VAL A 108 -0.79 5.95 -9.04
CA VAL A 108 -0.41 4.81 -8.20
C VAL A 108 1.02 4.43 -8.52
N MET A 109 1.89 4.42 -7.53
CA MET A 109 3.24 3.86 -7.64
C MET A 109 3.36 2.64 -6.73
N ALA A 110 3.82 1.51 -7.25
CA ALA A 110 4.13 0.32 -6.46
C ALA A 110 5.63 0.02 -6.56
N ARG A 111 6.36 0.20 -5.47
CA ARG A 111 7.82 0.07 -5.41
C ARG A 111 8.21 -1.22 -4.70
N LEU A 112 9.06 -2.03 -5.33
CA LEU A 112 9.51 -3.30 -4.77
C LEU A 112 10.47 -3.00 -3.62
N ARG A 113 10.12 -3.40 -2.41
CA ARG A 113 10.94 -3.17 -1.22
C ARG A 113 11.94 -4.28 -0.96
N SER A 114 11.46 -5.51 -1.04
CA SER A 114 12.27 -6.69 -0.73
C SER A 114 11.66 -7.92 -1.38
N ILE A 115 12.48 -8.95 -1.52
CA ILE A 115 12.05 -10.31 -1.83
C ILE A 115 12.66 -11.20 -0.74
N SER A 116 11.82 -11.98 -0.04
CA SER A 116 12.27 -12.88 1.00
C SER A 116 13.16 -13.97 0.40
N ASN A 117 14.28 -14.24 1.05
CA ASN A 117 15.06 -15.45 0.75
C ASN A 117 14.23 -16.69 1.11
N GLY A 118 14.24 -17.70 0.25
CA GLY A 118 13.52 -18.97 0.48
C GLY A 118 12.12 -19.00 -0.13
N LEU A 119 11.15 -18.27 0.44
CA LEU A 119 9.74 -18.32 0.00
C LEU A 119 9.42 -17.44 -1.23
N GLY A 120 10.40 -16.65 -1.69
CA GLY A 120 10.24 -15.74 -2.83
C GLY A 120 9.11 -14.72 -2.65
N VAL A 121 8.79 -14.36 -1.40
CA VAL A 121 7.74 -13.38 -1.09
C VAL A 121 8.23 -11.99 -1.41
N SER A 122 7.55 -11.30 -2.32
CA SER A 122 7.85 -9.89 -2.58
C SER A 122 7.06 -8.98 -1.65
N ALA A 123 7.73 -8.00 -1.02
CA ALA A 123 7.08 -6.91 -0.31
C ALA A 123 7.14 -5.64 -1.16
N TRP A 124 6.03 -4.92 -1.24
CA TRP A 124 5.86 -3.73 -2.06
C TRP A 124 5.31 -2.58 -1.23
N GLN A 125 5.81 -1.38 -1.47
CA GLN A 125 5.15 -0.17 -1.00
C GLN A 125 4.27 0.38 -2.12
N VAL A 126 2.98 0.55 -1.84
CA VAL A 126 2.05 1.23 -2.73
C VAL A 126 1.88 2.66 -2.24
N THR A 127 1.97 3.61 -3.17
CA THR A 127 1.76 5.04 -2.96
C THR A 127 0.62 5.51 -3.85
N LEU A 128 -0.38 6.15 -3.26
CA LEU A 128 -1.52 6.77 -3.94
C LEU A 128 -1.38 8.29 -3.83
N ALA A 129 -1.22 8.95 -4.97
CA ALA A 129 -0.89 10.36 -5.04
C ALA A 129 -1.75 11.11 -6.06
N GLY A 130 -2.03 12.38 -5.78
CA GLY A 130 -2.68 13.25 -6.75
C GLY A 130 -1.78 13.59 -7.95
N PRO A 131 -2.37 14.06 -9.06
CA PRO A 131 -1.65 14.46 -10.27
C PRO A 131 -1.08 15.88 -10.15
N GLY A 132 -0.17 16.24 -11.07
CA GLY A 132 0.36 17.61 -11.19
C GLY A 132 0.95 18.13 -9.88
N ASP A 133 0.60 19.36 -9.48
CA ASP A 133 1.10 19.97 -8.25
C ASP A 133 0.67 19.23 -6.97
N ALA A 134 -0.44 18.48 -7.02
CA ALA A 134 -0.86 17.67 -5.87
C ALA A 134 0.11 16.51 -5.60
N PHE A 135 0.94 16.13 -6.58
CA PHE A 135 1.95 15.08 -6.42
C PHE A 135 3.00 15.40 -5.35
N ALA A 136 3.34 16.68 -5.18
CA ALA A 136 4.33 17.14 -4.20
C ALA A 136 3.80 17.11 -2.74
N ARG A 137 2.51 16.87 -2.54
CA ARG A 137 1.91 16.72 -1.21
C ARG A 137 2.21 15.33 -0.63
N PRO A 138 2.11 15.15 0.70
CA PRO A 138 2.12 13.82 1.29
C PRO A 138 1.09 12.93 0.59
N ALA A 139 1.49 11.68 0.36
CA ALA A 139 0.71 10.70 -0.38
C ALA A 139 0.30 9.58 0.56
N THR A 140 -0.83 8.93 0.27
CA THR A 140 -1.21 7.75 1.04
C THR A 140 -0.25 6.62 0.70
N THR A 141 0.44 6.04 1.68
CA THR A 141 1.32 4.88 1.47
C THR A 141 0.83 3.69 2.27
N LEU A 142 1.14 2.49 1.79
CA LEU A 142 0.94 1.23 2.51
C LEU A 142 1.89 0.16 1.99
N ASP A 143 2.19 -0.83 2.81
CA ASP A 143 2.90 -2.02 2.40
C ASP A 143 1.93 -3.15 2.08
N ILE A 144 2.23 -3.90 1.02
CA ILE A 144 1.52 -5.12 0.65
C ILE A 144 2.51 -6.24 0.29
N ALA A 145 2.11 -7.48 0.52
CA ALA A 145 2.84 -8.66 0.07
C ALA A 145 2.28 -9.16 -1.26
N GLU A 146 3.14 -9.43 -2.24
CA GLU A 146 2.74 -9.85 -3.59
C GLU A 146 1.90 -8.78 -4.28
N PHE A 147 2.51 -7.96 -5.14
CA PHE A 147 1.79 -6.92 -5.88
C PHE A 147 1.38 -7.40 -7.28
N GLY A 148 0.16 -7.11 -7.67
CA GLY A 148 -0.31 -7.17 -9.05
C GLY A 148 -1.36 -6.07 -9.27
N PRO A 149 -1.53 -5.54 -10.50
CA PRO A 149 -2.56 -4.51 -10.76
C PRO A 149 -3.98 -4.98 -10.43
N ASP A 150 -4.20 -6.30 -10.38
CA ASP A 150 -5.46 -6.93 -9.97
C ASP A 150 -5.83 -6.72 -8.49
N ILE A 151 -4.96 -6.09 -7.68
CA ILE A 151 -5.34 -5.66 -6.32
C ILE A 151 -6.35 -4.50 -6.35
N PHE A 152 -6.47 -3.77 -7.47
CA PHE A 152 -7.50 -2.76 -7.63
C PHE A 152 -8.74 -3.37 -8.28
N ALA A 153 -9.91 -3.04 -7.73
CA ALA A 153 -11.19 -3.50 -8.26
C ALA A 153 -12.26 -2.42 -8.10
N PRO A 154 -13.37 -2.48 -8.87
CA PRO A 154 -14.52 -1.62 -8.64
C PRO A 154 -15.06 -1.77 -7.22
N ARG A 155 -15.56 -0.67 -6.65
CA ARG A 155 -16.24 -0.68 -5.36
C ARG A 155 -17.53 -1.51 -5.44
N LEU A 156 -17.86 -2.20 -4.35
CA LEU A 156 -19.04 -3.07 -4.30
C LEU A 156 -20.36 -2.32 -4.12
N ASP A 157 -20.30 -1.11 -3.57
CA ASP A 157 -21.45 -0.22 -3.42
C ASP A 157 -21.81 0.53 -4.72
N GLY A 158 -21.01 0.36 -5.78
CA GLY A 158 -21.18 1.05 -7.05
C GLY A 158 -20.84 2.54 -6.99
N ALA A 159 -20.22 3.03 -5.92
CA ALA A 159 -19.67 4.39 -5.93
C ALA A 159 -18.48 4.50 -6.90
N PRO A 160 -18.18 5.71 -7.41
CA PRO A 160 -16.98 5.97 -8.18
C PRO A 160 -15.69 5.59 -7.42
N GLY A 161 -14.63 5.30 -8.17
CA GLY A 161 -13.33 4.95 -7.63
C GLY A 161 -13.10 3.46 -7.47
N CYS A 162 -12.06 3.13 -6.71
CA CYS A 162 -11.54 1.79 -6.55
C CYS A 162 -11.61 1.32 -5.10
N ARG A 163 -11.63 0.00 -4.94
CA ARG A 163 -11.14 -0.68 -3.75
C ARG A 163 -9.76 -1.27 -4.03
N LEU A 164 -8.94 -1.34 -3.00
CA LEU A 164 -7.60 -1.89 -2.97
C LEU A 164 -7.58 -3.14 -2.07
N LEU A 165 -6.98 -4.22 -2.56
CA LEU A 165 -6.72 -5.44 -1.80
C LEU A 165 -5.34 -5.33 -1.14
N ALA A 166 -5.32 -5.00 0.16
CA ALA A 166 -4.08 -4.98 0.91
C ALA A 166 -3.74 -6.40 1.37
N THR A 167 -2.64 -6.93 0.87
CA THR A 167 -2.23 -8.32 1.05
C THR A 167 -1.07 -8.43 2.03
N ARG A 168 -1.01 -9.54 2.78
CA ARG A 168 0.09 -9.85 3.68
C ARG A 168 0.24 -11.36 3.88
N TRP A 169 1.44 -11.78 4.27
CA TRP A 169 1.64 -13.09 4.88
C TRP A 169 1.38 -13.00 6.38
N ARG A 170 0.75 -14.05 6.92
CA ARG A 170 0.50 -14.22 8.36
C ARG A 170 0.94 -15.63 8.74
N SER A 171 1.60 -15.75 9.88
CA SER A 171 1.97 -17.04 10.43
C SER A 171 1.19 -17.29 11.71
N ASP A 172 0.74 -18.52 11.90
CA ASP A 172 0.34 -19.01 13.21
C ASP A 172 1.08 -20.31 13.55
N GLU A 173 0.78 -20.91 14.70
CA GLU A 173 1.42 -22.14 15.17
C GLU A 173 1.28 -23.30 14.18
N GLU A 174 0.24 -23.29 13.34
CA GLU A 174 -0.10 -24.41 12.46
C GLU A 174 0.32 -24.20 11.00
N ALA A 175 0.35 -22.95 10.53
CA ALA A 175 0.57 -22.66 9.13
C ALA A 175 0.92 -21.21 8.81
N ASN A 176 1.40 -21.05 7.58
CA ASN A 176 1.47 -19.76 6.90
C ASN A 176 0.21 -19.54 6.07
N TYR A 177 -0.31 -18.32 6.08
CA TYR A 177 -1.47 -17.87 5.32
C TYR A 177 -1.10 -16.65 4.49
N PHE A 178 -1.50 -16.68 3.23
CA PHE A 178 -1.60 -15.47 2.43
C PHE A 178 -2.98 -14.86 2.67
N THR A 179 -3.02 -13.62 3.11
CA THR A 179 -4.26 -12.92 3.46
C THR A 179 -4.41 -11.65 2.63
N GLY A 180 -5.66 -11.23 2.41
CA GLY A 180 -5.98 -9.97 1.76
C GLY A 180 -7.22 -9.33 2.38
N VAL A 181 -7.16 -8.02 2.62
CA VAL A 181 -8.25 -7.23 3.18
C VAL A 181 -8.59 -6.11 2.20
N TRP A 182 -9.89 -5.92 1.95
CA TRP A 182 -10.37 -4.89 1.03
C TRP A 182 -10.53 -3.55 1.73
N TYR A 183 -9.96 -2.52 1.13
CA TYR A 183 -10.15 -1.13 1.51
C TYR A 183 -10.73 -0.36 0.35
N ASP A 184 -11.75 0.43 0.61
CA ASP A 184 -12.19 1.49 -0.28
C ASP A 184 -11.14 2.60 -0.27
N VAL A 185 -10.70 3.02 -1.46
CA VAL A 185 -9.83 4.19 -1.62
C VAL A 185 -10.71 5.44 -1.63
N THR A 186 -10.29 6.47 -0.90
CA THR A 186 -10.99 7.74 -0.72
C THR A 186 -9.98 8.89 -0.74
N GLY A 187 -10.42 10.13 -0.96
CA GLY A 187 -9.52 11.29 -0.91
C GLY A 187 -8.85 11.52 0.45
N ALA A 188 -9.37 10.90 1.52
CA ALA A 188 -8.79 10.92 2.87
C ALA A 188 -7.84 9.73 3.15
N GLY A 189 -7.60 8.86 2.17
CA GLY A 189 -6.84 7.62 2.31
C GLY A 189 -7.71 6.38 2.23
N LEU A 190 -7.51 5.41 3.12
CA LEU A 190 -8.18 4.11 3.06
C LEU A 190 -9.31 3.96 4.08
N SER A 191 -10.44 3.42 3.63
CA SER A 191 -11.54 3.01 4.50
C SER A 191 -11.80 1.51 4.37
N LEU A 192 -11.98 0.79 5.48
CA LEU A 192 -12.35 -0.63 5.43
C LEU A 192 -13.67 -0.81 4.66
N ALA A 193 -13.67 -1.64 3.62
CA ALA A 193 -14.83 -1.81 2.76
C ALA A 193 -16.02 -2.43 3.53
N PRO A 194 -17.26 -1.91 3.40
CA PRO A 194 -18.43 -2.34 4.20
C PRO A 194 -18.78 -3.83 4.11
N ALA A 195 -18.44 -4.45 2.98
CA ALA A 195 -18.71 -5.87 2.69
C ALA A 195 -17.46 -6.76 2.78
N GLY A 196 -16.31 -6.21 3.15
CA GLY A 196 -15.00 -6.86 2.99
C GLY A 196 -14.58 -7.71 4.18
N GLY A 197 -15.19 -8.89 4.34
CA GLY A 197 -14.47 -9.98 5.02
C GLY A 197 -13.10 -10.15 4.36
N GLY A 198 -12.06 -10.33 5.17
CA GLY A 198 -10.75 -10.66 4.67
C GLY A 198 -10.81 -12.02 3.98
N LEU A 199 -9.93 -12.24 3.01
CA LEU A 199 -9.75 -13.55 2.39
C LEU A 199 -8.40 -14.08 2.86
N GLU A 200 -8.36 -15.35 3.20
CA GLU A 200 -7.09 -16.01 3.49
C GLU A 200 -6.97 -17.35 2.80
N ARG A 201 -5.73 -17.70 2.48
CA ARG A 201 -5.37 -18.93 1.80
C ARG A 201 -4.12 -19.52 2.44
N ARG A 202 -4.27 -20.73 2.99
CA ARG A 202 -3.16 -21.48 3.58
C ARG A 202 -2.09 -21.78 2.54
N LEU A 203 -0.82 -21.62 2.91
CA LEU A 203 0.34 -22.02 2.13
C LEU A 203 0.47 -23.55 2.15
N LEU A 204 0.01 -24.16 1.06
CA LEU A 204 0.20 -25.58 0.79
C LEU A 204 1.08 -25.73 -0.44
N ASN A 205 1.72 -26.90 -0.63
CA ASN A 205 2.53 -27.19 -1.83
C ASN A 205 1.80 -26.90 -3.15
N SER A 206 0.47 -27.10 -3.18
CA SER A 206 -0.34 -26.77 -4.36
C SER A 206 -0.49 -25.26 -4.61
N PHE A 207 -0.51 -24.44 -3.56
CA PHE A 207 -0.55 -22.99 -3.70
C PHE A 207 0.84 -22.44 -4.05
N GLU A 208 1.90 -22.98 -3.45
CA GLU A 208 3.27 -22.58 -3.78
C GLU A 208 3.59 -22.83 -5.26
N ARG A 209 3.22 -23.99 -5.82
CA ARG A 209 3.36 -24.24 -7.26
C ARG A 209 2.59 -23.22 -8.11
N GLN A 210 1.40 -22.81 -7.68
CA GLN A 210 0.62 -21.80 -8.41
C GLN A 210 1.33 -20.43 -8.38
N ARG A 211 1.90 -20.03 -7.23
CA ARG A 211 2.70 -18.81 -7.12
C ARG A 211 3.90 -18.84 -8.05
N GLN A 212 4.67 -19.93 -8.03
CA GLN A 212 5.84 -20.09 -8.91
C GLN A 212 5.47 -20.06 -10.39
N GLN A 213 4.35 -20.69 -10.78
CA GLN A 213 3.84 -20.63 -12.15
C GLN A 213 3.44 -19.21 -12.57
N THR A 214 2.82 -18.46 -11.64
CA THR A 214 2.43 -17.07 -11.85
C THR A 214 3.67 -16.19 -12.05
N ALA A 215 4.66 -16.31 -11.16
CA ALA A 215 5.92 -15.60 -11.24
C ALA A 215 6.65 -15.88 -12.57
N ALA A 216 6.81 -17.17 -12.94
CA ALA A 216 7.47 -17.56 -14.19
C ALA A 216 6.71 -17.07 -15.44
N ARG A 217 5.38 -16.97 -15.39
CA ARG A 217 4.59 -16.39 -16.49
C ARG A 217 4.82 -14.88 -16.60
N LEU A 218 4.81 -14.17 -15.47
CA LEU A 218 4.99 -12.72 -15.43
C LEU A 218 6.41 -12.31 -15.85
N GLU A 219 7.42 -13.06 -15.43
CA GLU A 219 8.81 -12.88 -15.89
C GLU A 219 8.90 -13.00 -17.42
N ARG A 220 8.29 -14.03 -18.02
CA ARG A 220 8.26 -14.21 -19.48
C ARG A 220 7.53 -13.09 -20.23
N SER A 221 6.58 -12.39 -19.60
CA SER A 221 5.86 -11.27 -20.22
C SER A 221 6.53 -9.92 -20.00
N GLY A 222 7.77 -9.86 -19.47
CA GLY A 222 8.44 -8.60 -19.15
C GLY A 222 7.88 -7.91 -17.89
N GLY A 223 7.22 -8.68 -17.04
CA GLY A 223 6.86 -8.28 -15.67
C GLY A 223 8.12 -7.97 -14.85
N LEU A 224 7.96 -7.20 -13.77
CA LEU A 224 9.04 -7.03 -12.81
C LEU A 224 9.09 -8.32 -12.01
N ALA A 225 10.30 -8.75 -11.63
CA ALA A 225 10.43 -9.79 -10.64
C ALA A 225 9.60 -9.42 -9.39
N GLY A 226 8.88 -10.39 -8.84
CA GLY A 226 8.04 -10.19 -7.66
C GLY A 226 6.62 -9.67 -7.91
N THR A 227 6.15 -9.55 -9.16
CA THR A 227 4.70 -9.35 -9.39
C THR A 227 3.93 -10.66 -9.27
N GLY A 228 2.71 -10.63 -8.73
CA GLY A 228 1.82 -11.77 -8.53
C GLY A 228 0.43 -11.58 -9.15
N GLU A 229 -0.50 -12.48 -8.82
CA GLU A 229 -1.95 -12.32 -9.08
C GLU A 229 -2.74 -12.54 -7.78
N PRO A 230 -2.59 -11.64 -6.80
CA PRO A 230 -3.10 -11.86 -5.46
C PRO A 230 -4.61 -12.07 -5.42
N LEU A 231 -5.35 -11.34 -6.26
CA LEU A 231 -6.80 -11.46 -6.33
C LEU A 231 -7.18 -12.86 -6.80
N ALA A 232 -6.59 -13.32 -7.90
CA ALA A 232 -6.85 -14.66 -8.44
C ALA A 232 -6.53 -15.76 -7.42
N TRP A 233 -5.49 -15.59 -6.61
CA TRP A 233 -5.13 -16.53 -5.56
C TRP A 233 -6.13 -16.55 -4.41
N LEU A 234 -6.64 -15.39 -4.01
CA LEU A 234 -7.57 -15.21 -2.89
C LEU A 234 -9.04 -15.41 -3.26
N THR A 235 -9.39 -15.41 -4.55
CA THR A 235 -10.74 -15.78 -5.03
C THR A 235 -10.84 -17.24 -5.46
N ALA A 236 -9.73 -18.00 -5.42
CA ALA A 236 -9.74 -19.43 -5.72
C ALA A 236 -10.60 -20.21 -4.71
N PRO A 237 -11.20 -21.36 -5.08
CA PRO A 237 -12.08 -22.14 -4.19
C PRO A 237 -11.47 -22.58 -2.85
N LYS A 238 -10.14 -22.55 -2.74
CA LYS A 238 -9.37 -22.92 -1.54
C LYS A 238 -9.13 -21.76 -0.56
N ALA A 239 -9.48 -20.53 -0.95
CA ALA A 239 -9.47 -19.41 -0.04
C ALA A 239 -10.72 -19.45 0.86
N ARG A 240 -10.59 -18.96 2.08
CA ARG A 240 -11.68 -18.86 3.05
C ARG A 240 -11.85 -17.41 3.50
N PRO A 241 -13.09 -16.96 3.74
CA PRO A 241 -13.30 -15.67 4.38
C PRO A 241 -12.84 -15.72 5.84
N PHE A 242 -12.35 -14.60 6.35
CA PHE A 242 -12.11 -14.33 7.76
C PHE A 242 -12.60 -12.92 8.12
N ASP A 243 -12.85 -12.64 9.40
CA ASP A 243 -13.16 -11.28 9.84
C ASP A 243 -11.85 -10.54 10.10
N PRO A 244 -11.53 -9.47 9.35
CA PRO A 244 -10.32 -8.69 9.59
C PRO A 244 -10.51 -7.76 10.79
N ARG A 245 -11.73 -7.64 11.34
CA ARG A 245 -11.99 -6.86 12.53
C ARG A 245 -11.40 -7.54 13.75
N LEU A 246 -10.69 -6.76 14.52
CA LEU A 246 -10.01 -7.22 15.72
C LEU A 246 -10.92 -7.14 16.96
N PRO A 247 -10.61 -7.90 18.03
CA PRO A 247 -11.15 -7.64 19.35
C PRO A 247 -10.80 -6.21 19.80
N ALA A 248 -11.52 -5.70 20.80
CA ALA A 248 -11.13 -4.45 21.44
C ALA A 248 -9.71 -4.61 22.05
N PRO A 249 -8.92 -3.51 22.13
CA PRO A 249 -7.62 -3.57 22.79
C PRO A 249 -7.76 -4.10 24.23
N ALA A 250 -6.75 -4.84 24.68
CA ALA A 250 -6.73 -5.40 26.03
C ALA A 250 -6.83 -4.31 27.11
N ASP A 251 -7.46 -4.65 28.23
CA ASP A 251 -7.51 -3.79 29.41
C ASP A 251 -6.07 -3.54 29.90
N GLY A 252 -5.65 -2.26 29.94
CA GLY A 252 -4.32 -1.85 30.41
C GLY A 252 -3.43 -1.11 29.41
N ALA A 253 -3.91 -0.85 28.18
CA ALA A 253 -3.13 -0.06 27.23
C ALA A 253 -2.86 1.38 27.73
N ALA A 254 -1.64 1.87 27.52
CA ALA A 254 -1.23 3.21 27.95
C ALA A 254 -1.96 4.30 27.16
N GLY A 255 -2.52 5.28 27.85
CA GLY A 255 -3.15 6.44 27.22
C GLY A 255 -2.10 7.40 26.66
N LEU A 256 -2.06 7.53 25.35
CA LEU A 256 -1.15 8.41 24.63
C LEU A 256 -1.93 9.36 23.72
N THR A 257 -1.26 10.38 23.21
CA THR A 257 -1.77 11.27 22.17
C THR A 257 -0.84 11.25 20.97
N VAL A 258 -1.39 11.15 19.77
CA VAL A 258 -0.60 11.25 18.53
C VAL A 258 -0.14 12.69 18.36
N ALA A 259 1.18 12.91 18.32
CA ALA A 259 1.78 14.20 18.03
C ALA A 259 1.88 14.47 16.53
N GLY A 260 2.02 13.41 15.72
CA GLY A 260 2.05 13.48 14.27
C GLY A 260 2.80 12.30 13.64
N ILE A 261 2.98 12.38 12.33
CA ILE A 261 3.85 11.49 11.56
C ILE A 261 5.06 12.31 11.10
N GLU A 262 6.26 11.81 11.38
CA GLU A 262 7.51 12.51 11.07
C GLU A 262 8.45 11.62 10.25
N ALA A 263 9.29 12.22 9.43
CA ALA A 263 10.42 11.52 8.83
C ALA A 263 11.61 11.56 9.80
N ARG A 264 12.11 10.40 10.25
CA ARG A 264 13.28 10.31 11.13
C ARG A 264 14.31 9.36 10.57
N ALA A 265 15.58 9.71 10.72
CA ALA A 265 16.68 8.81 10.40
C ALA A 265 16.53 7.49 11.18
N THR A 266 16.79 6.38 10.49
CA THR A 266 16.80 5.07 11.15
C THR A 266 18.05 4.96 12.02
N ALA A 267 17.98 4.18 13.11
CA ALA A 267 19.13 3.98 14.02
C ALA A 267 20.36 3.38 13.30
N GLU A 268 20.14 2.70 12.18
CA GLU A 268 21.16 2.02 11.38
C GLU A 268 21.79 2.92 10.29
N GLY A 269 21.46 4.22 10.27
CA GLY A 269 21.97 5.15 9.25
C GLY A 269 21.39 4.96 7.86
N GLY A 270 20.27 4.22 7.75
CA GLY A 270 19.47 4.14 6.53
C GLY A 270 18.60 5.39 6.31
N PRO A 271 17.94 5.50 5.15
CA PRO A 271 17.12 6.66 4.78
C PRO A 271 16.04 6.94 5.84
N ALA A 272 15.66 8.21 5.97
CA ALA A 272 14.63 8.59 6.93
C ALA A 272 13.30 7.87 6.64
N GLY A 273 12.79 7.15 7.64
CA GLY A 273 11.51 6.46 7.58
C GLY A 273 10.42 7.27 8.27
N ALA A 274 9.16 7.06 7.87
CA ALA A 274 8.03 7.59 8.60
C ALA A 274 7.87 6.90 9.97
N VAL A 275 7.79 7.72 11.02
CA VAL A 275 7.52 7.29 12.39
C VAL A 275 6.23 7.93 12.89
N LEU A 276 5.44 7.15 13.62
CA LEU A 276 4.33 7.65 14.41
C LEU A 276 4.88 8.18 15.73
N VAL A 277 4.65 9.47 16.00
CA VAL A 277 5.09 10.11 17.23
C VAL A 277 3.92 10.17 18.21
N LEU A 278 4.12 9.59 19.38
CA LEU A 278 3.15 9.51 20.47
C LEU A 278 3.70 10.24 21.70
N ARG A 279 2.82 10.86 22.49
CA ARG A 279 3.18 11.53 23.75
C ARG A 279 2.28 11.08 24.88
N ASP A 280 2.86 10.85 26.04
CA ASP A 280 2.11 10.63 27.27
C ASP A 280 1.67 11.96 27.93
N ALA A 281 0.98 11.86 29.07
CA ALA A 281 0.51 13.03 29.81
C ALA A 281 1.65 13.89 30.41
N ALA A 282 2.85 13.33 30.58
CA ALA A 282 4.04 14.05 31.02
C ALA A 282 4.81 14.69 29.85
N GLY A 283 4.37 14.48 28.61
CA GLY A 283 5.04 14.95 27.40
C GLY A 283 6.22 14.09 26.97
N VAL A 284 6.41 12.91 27.56
CA VAL A 284 7.45 11.97 27.15
C VAL A 284 7.06 11.39 25.80
N GLU A 285 8.01 11.47 24.86
CA GLU A 285 7.80 11.05 23.49
C GLU A 285 8.17 9.59 23.26
N THR A 286 7.33 8.89 22.51
CA THR A 286 7.60 7.57 21.95
C THR A 286 7.44 7.65 20.43
N ALA A 287 8.48 7.28 19.69
CA ALA A 287 8.45 7.25 18.23
C ALA A 287 8.52 5.80 17.75
N LEU A 288 7.55 5.40 16.93
CA LEU A 288 7.41 4.04 16.43
C LEU A 288 7.48 4.05 14.89
N PRO A 289 8.42 3.33 14.25
CA PRO A 289 8.44 3.22 12.79
C PRO A 289 7.13 2.65 12.27
N LEU A 290 6.50 3.30 11.28
CA LEU A 290 5.21 2.84 10.73
C LEU A 290 5.29 1.45 10.10
N ILE A 291 6.48 1.04 9.66
CA ILE A 291 6.74 -0.29 9.11
C ILE A 291 6.69 -1.40 10.18
N ASP A 292 7.03 -1.08 11.43
CA ASP A 292 7.15 -2.06 12.50
C ASP A 292 5.86 -2.20 13.32
N ILE A 293 4.87 -1.34 13.05
CA ILE A 293 3.61 -1.31 13.79
C ILE A 293 2.42 -1.54 12.86
N LEU A 294 1.34 -2.07 13.41
CA LEU A 294 0.02 -1.89 12.83
C LEU A 294 -0.67 -0.74 13.54
N VAL A 295 -1.39 0.07 12.77
CA VAL A 295 -2.28 1.08 13.33
C VAL A 295 -3.70 0.55 13.18
N GLY A 296 -4.55 0.76 14.18
CA GLY A 296 -5.97 0.40 14.14
C GLY A 296 -6.87 1.49 14.72
N GLU A 297 -8.17 1.38 14.47
CA GLU A 297 -9.18 2.29 14.98
C GLU A 297 -10.17 1.53 15.85
N ILE A 298 -10.30 1.94 17.11
CA ILE A 298 -11.12 1.23 18.11
C ILE A 298 -12.60 1.29 17.71
N ALA A 299 -13.10 2.48 17.38
CA ALA A 299 -14.51 2.67 17.04
C ALA A 299 -14.95 1.84 15.83
N ALA A 300 -14.09 1.75 14.82
CA ALA A 300 -14.33 0.99 13.60
C ALA A 300 -13.90 -0.50 13.72
N ARG A 301 -13.25 -0.88 14.84
CA ARG A 301 -12.66 -2.21 15.07
C ARG A 301 -11.83 -2.70 13.89
N ARG A 302 -11.06 -1.80 13.27
CA ARG A 302 -10.29 -2.10 12.05
C ARG A 302 -8.80 -1.90 12.29
N LEU A 303 -7.99 -2.65 11.55
CA LEU A 303 -6.61 -2.31 11.30
C LEU A 303 -6.48 -1.61 9.96
N TRP A 304 -5.52 -0.72 9.83
CA TRP A 304 -5.00 -0.30 8.54
C TRP A 304 -3.95 -1.31 8.05
N PRO A 305 -3.62 -1.31 6.74
CA PRO A 305 -2.50 -2.09 6.21
C PRO A 305 -1.18 -1.79 6.94
N ALA A 306 -0.23 -2.73 6.89
CA ALA A 306 1.12 -2.49 7.37
C ALA A 306 1.76 -1.28 6.65
N GLY A 307 2.58 -0.50 7.34
CA GLY A 307 3.21 0.69 6.75
C GLY A 307 2.22 1.77 6.30
N TYR A 308 0.95 1.71 6.72
CA TYR A 308 -0.05 2.68 6.31
C TYR A 308 0.28 4.08 6.82
N ARG A 309 0.33 5.04 5.90
CA ARG A 309 0.44 6.48 6.15
C ARG A 309 -0.67 7.19 5.38
N PRO A 310 -1.53 7.99 6.01
CA PRO A 310 -2.51 8.80 5.30
C PRO A 310 -1.84 9.88 4.45
N GLY A 311 -2.48 10.30 3.34
CA GLY A 311 -2.01 11.43 2.52
C GLY A 311 -2.13 12.81 3.20
N ASP A 312 -2.74 12.87 4.39
CA ASP A 312 -2.72 14.02 5.28
C ASP A 312 -2.00 13.61 6.57
N ASP A 313 -0.78 14.09 6.78
CA ASP A 313 0.02 13.82 7.98
C ASP A 313 -0.67 14.32 9.27
N GLY A 314 -1.61 15.27 9.14
CA GLY A 314 -2.44 15.77 10.24
C GLY A 314 -3.62 14.88 10.59
N ALA A 315 -3.94 13.85 9.78
CA ALA A 315 -5.16 13.05 9.95
C ALA A 315 -5.24 12.31 11.29
N TRP A 316 -4.10 12.06 11.93
CA TRP A 316 -4.05 11.41 13.24
C TRP A 316 -3.67 12.34 14.38
N THR A 317 -3.14 13.53 14.09
CA THR A 317 -2.62 14.45 15.11
C THR A 317 -3.70 14.84 16.11
N GLY A 318 -3.36 14.77 17.40
CA GLY A 318 -4.27 15.05 18.51
C GLY A 318 -5.21 13.91 18.86
N ARG A 319 -5.26 12.81 18.10
CA ARG A 319 -6.06 11.65 18.48
C ARG A 319 -5.46 10.95 19.69
N ALA A 320 -6.32 10.49 20.59
CA ALA A 320 -5.90 9.61 21.66
C ALA A 320 -5.54 8.24 21.08
N ALA A 321 -4.51 7.62 21.62
CA ALA A 321 -3.98 6.34 21.19
C ALA A 321 -3.76 5.41 22.39
N LEU A 322 -3.84 4.12 22.12
CA LEU A 322 -3.50 3.02 23.02
C LEU A 322 -2.44 2.15 22.35
N ILE A 323 -1.39 1.75 23.06
CA ILE A 323 -0.40 0.78 22.54
C ILE A 323 -0.65 -0.58 23.18
N GLU A 324 -0.78 -1.59 22.33
CA GLU A 324 -0.67 -3.01 22.67
C GLU A 324 0.71 -3.48 22.23
N ALA A 325 1.60 -3.78 23.20
CA ALA A 325 3.02 -4.01 22.93
C ALA A 325 3.28 -5.29 22.11
N GLU A 326 2.50 -6.33 22.35
CA GLU A 326 2.57 -7.60 21.63
C GLU A 326 1.18 -7.98 21.18
N SER A 327 0.97 -8.09 19.86
CA SER A 327 -0.31 -8.51 19.32
C SER A 327 -0.15 -9.70 18.38
N PRO A 328 -0.96 -10.77 18.54
CA PRO A 328 -1.07 -11.82 17.53
C PRO A 328 -1.48 -11.29 16.14
N ALA A 329 -2.06 -10.09 16.08
CA ALA A 329 -2.44 -9.45 14.84
C ALA A 329 -1.24 -8.97 14.01
N ASN A 330 -0.09 -8.72 14.63
CA ASN A 330 1.14 -8.21 14.01
C ASN A 330 2.33 -9.16 14.19
N ASP A 331 2.09 -10.47 14.20
CA ASP A 331 3.13 -11.50 14.42
C ASP A 331 3.98 -11.23 15.69
N GLY A 332 3.35 -10.69 16.74
CA GLY A 332 4.01 -10.31 18.00
C GLY A 332 4.50 -8.87 18.07
N GLY A 333 4.44 -8.10 16.99
CA GLY A 333 4.76 -6.67 16.98
C GLY A 333 3.67 -5.81 17.63
N PRO A 334 3.95 -4.51 17.87
CA PRO A 334 3.02 -3.62 18.53
C PRO A 334 1.87 -3.19 17.61
N VAL A 335 0.72 -2.91 18.22
CA VAL A 335 -0.45 -2.32 17.58
C VAL A 335 -0.80 -1.00 18.27
N VAL A 336 -0.93 0.07 17.48
CA VAL A 336 -1.36 1.38 17.95
C VAL A 336 -2.83 1.59 17.60
N TRP A 337 -3.65 1.70 18.62
CA TRP A 337 -5.10 1.81 18.54
C TRP A 337 -5.55 3.26 18.72
N LEU A 338 -6.00 3.88 17.65
CA LEU A 338 -6.56 5.23 17.65
C LEU A 338 -8.00 5.23 18.17
N ARG A 339 -8.30 6.21 19.03
CA ARG A 339 -9.65 6.55 19.51
C ARG A 339 -10.31 7.57 18.60
#